data_AF-A0A2J8JFV9-F1
#
_entry.id   AF-A0A2J8JFV9-F1
#
_cell.length_a   1.000
_cell.length_b   1.000
_cell.length_c   1.000
_cell.angle_alpha   90.00
_cell.angle_beta   90.00
_cell.angle_gamma   90.00
#
_symmetry.space_group_name_H-M   'P 1'
#
loop_
_entity.id
_entity.type
_entity.pdbx_description
1 polymer ?
#
loop_
_entity_poly.entity_id
_entity_poly.type
_entity_poly.pdbx_seq_one_letter_code
_entity_poly.pdbx_strand_id
1 'polypeptide(L)'
;MAAGGLSRSERKAAERVRRLREEQQRERLRQVSRILRKAAAERSAEEGRLLAESADLVTELQGRSRRREGLKRRQEEVCDDPEELRGKVQELASAVRNAKYLVVYTGAGISTVERE
;
A
#
# COMPACT_ATOMS: atom_id res chain seq x y z
N MET A 1 -41.20 18.14 31.34
CA MET A 1 -39.92 17.63 31.86
C MET A 1 -38.81 18.13 30.94
N ALA A 2 -38.03 19.14 31.37
CA ALA A 2 -36.93 19.65 30.55
C ALA A 2 -35.77 18.65 30.58
N ALA A 3 -35.38 18.13 29.42
CA ALA A 3 -34.19 17.30 29.28
C ALA A 3 -32.96 18.14 29.66
N GLY A 4 -32.44 17.92 30.86
CA GLY A 4 -31.23 18.58 31.34
C GLY A 4 -30.04 18.17 30.46
N GLY A 5 -29.56 19.09 29.62
CA GLY A 5 -28.34 18.88 28.85
C GLY A 5 -27.10 18.82 29.76
N LEU A 6 -26.09 18.06 29.33
CA LEU A 6 -24.81 17.92 30.04
C LEU A 6 -24.22 19.28 30.41
N SER A 7 -23.81 19.41 31.67
CA SER A 7 -23.07 20.55 32.18
C SER A 7 -21.75 20.74 31.42
N ARG A 8 -21.18 21.95 31.51
CA ARG A 8 -19.90 22.27 30.86
C ARG A 8 -18.76 21.38 31.34
N SER A 9 -18.76 21.01 32.63
CA SER A 9 -17.79 20.10 33.23
C SER A 9 -17.93 18.69 32.67
N GLU A 10 -19.15 18.17 32.56
CA GLU A 10 -19.40 16.83 32.00
C GLU A 10 -18.99 16.75 30.52
N ARG A 11 -19.28 17.80 29.73
CA ARG A 11 -18.83 17.89 28.32
C ARG A 11 -17.30 17.86 28.20
N LYS A 12 -16.59 18.62 29.04
CA LYS A 12 -15.11 18.61 29.06
C LYS A 12 -14.54 17.27 29.49
N ALA A 13 -15.16 16.60 30.47
CA ALA A 13 -14.73 15.27 30.92
C ALA A 13 -14.89 14.23 29.79
N ALA A 14 -16.03 14.23 29.09
CA ALA A 14 -16.27 13.35 27.95
C ALA A 14 -15.26 13.59 26.82
N GLU A 15 -14.94 14.86 26.52
CA GLU A 15 -13.93 15.20 25.50
C GLU A 15 -12.53 14.71 25.89
N ARG A 16 -12.13 14.83 27.16
CA ARG A 16 -10.85 14.30 27.66
C ARG A 16 -10.75 12.79 27.49
N VAL A 17 -11.81 12.05 27.82
CA VAL A 17 -11.86 10.59 27.60
C VAL A 17 -11.75 10.26 26.12
N ARG A 18 -12.43 11.02 25.25
CA ARG A 18 -12.34 10.83 23.80
C ARG A 18 -10.91 11.03 23.29
N ARG A 19 -10.26 12.13 23.68
CA ARG A 19 -8.86 12.40 23.30
C ARG A 19 -7.91 11.31 23.77
N LEU A 20 -8.06 10.85 25.02
CA LEU A 20 -7.22 9.78 25.55
C LEU A 20 -7.37 8.48 24.75
N ARG A 21 -8.60 8.12 24.35
CA ARG A 21 -8.84 6.96 23.49
C ARG A 21 -8.23 7.13 22.10
N GLU A 22 -8.37 8.31 21.49
CA GLU A 22 -7.76 8.61 20.20
C GLU A 22 -6.22 8.51 20.26
N GLU A 23 -5.61 9.00 21.34
CA GLU A 23 -4.17 8.89 21.58
C GLU A 23 -3.72 7.44 21.74
N GLN A 24 -4.45 6.64 22.51
CA GLN A 24 -4.17 5.21 22.66
C GLN A 24 -4.26 4.46 21.32
N GLN A 25 -5.26 4.78 20.48
CA GLN A 25 -5.40 4.20 19.15
C GLN A 25 -4.23 4.59 18.23
N ARG A 26 -3.82 5.86 18.26
CA ARG A 26 -2.65 6.33 17.48
C ARG A 26 -1.36 5.66 17.95
N GLU A 27 -1.20 5.47 19.25
CA GLU A 27 -0.05 4.79 19.80
C GLU A 27 -0.02 3.31 19.39
N ARG A 28 -1.16 2.62 19.48
CA ARG A 28 -1.30 1.24 19.00
C ARG A 28 -0.96 1.13 17.50
N LEU A 29 -1.44 2.07 16.69
CA LEU A 29 -1.09 2.16 15.26
C LEU A 29 0.42 2.29 15.05
N ARG A 30 1.09 3.19 15.78
CA ARG A 30 2.54 3.38 15.71
C ARG A 30 3.30 2.13 16.12
N GLN A 31 2.89 1.49 17.21
CA GLN A 31 3.52 0.28 17.73
C GLN A 31 3.41 -0.88 16.74
N VAL A 32 2.19 -1.18 16.25
CA VAL A 32 1.96 -2.24 15.26
C VAL A 32 2.75 -1.95 13.97
N SER A 33 2.76 -0.71 13.48
CA SER A 33 3.55 -0.31 12.31
C SER A 33 5.05 -0.51 12.51
N ARG A 34 5.58 -0.22 13.71
CA ARG A 34 6.99 -0.40 14.04
C ARG A 34 7.36 -1.88 14.10
N ILE A 35 6.52 -2.72 14.70
CA ILE A 35 6.75 -4.17 14.78
C ILE A 35 6.69 -4.81 13.39
N LEU A 36 5.72 -4.43 12.55
CA LEU A 36 5.60 -4.98 11.19
C LEU A 36 6.79 -4.65 10.28
N ARG A 37 7.58 -3.62 10.61
CA ARG A 37 8.84 -3.32 9.91
C ARG A 37 9.99 -4.25 10.28
N LYS A 38 9.93 -4.93 11.43
CA LYS A 38 10.93 -5.93 11.83
C LYS A 38 10.74 -7.23 11.04
N ALA A 39 11.82 -7.95 10.81
CA ALA A 39 11.73 -9.32 10.29
C ALA A 39 10.96 -10.20 11.28
N ALA A 40 10.21 -11.19 10.78
CA ALA A 40 9.37 -12.03 11.64
C ALA A 40 10.20 -12.78 12.71
N ALA A 41 11.42 -13.19 12.38
CA ALA A 41 12.35 -13.87 13.28
C ALA A 41 12.93 -12.97 14.38
N GLU A 42 12.87 -11.64 14.22
CA GLU A 42 13.43 -10.66 15.17
C GLU A 42 12.38 -10.12 16.15
N ARG A 43 11.12 -10.55 16.02
CA ARG A 43 10.02 -10.08 16.87
C ARG A 43 10.03 -10.82 18.19
N SER A 44 9.81 -10.09 19.28
CA SER A 44 9.64 -10.72 20.60
C SER A 44 8.28 -11.44 20.69
N ALA A 45 8.13 -12.33 21.69
CA ALA A 45 6.86 -13.00 21.96
C ALA A 45 5.73 -12.00 22.28
N GLU A 46 6.04 -10.92 23.01
CA GLU A 46 5.09 -9.86 23.33
C GLU A 46 4.66 -9.08 22.07
N GLU A 47 5.60 -8.80 21.18
CA GLU A 47 5.31 -8.18 19.90
C GLU A 47 4.40 -9.07 19.04
N GLY A 48 4.66 -10.38 19.03
CA GLY A 48 3.79 -11.36 18.38
C GLY A 48 2.38 -11.36 18.95
N ARG A 49 2.23 -11.31 20.28
CA ARG A 49 0.93 -11.23 20.95
C ARG A 49 0.20 -9.94 20.60
N LEU A 50 0.89 -8.80 20.63
CA LEU A 50 0.30 -7.50 20.29
C LEU A 50 -0.19 -7.46 18.84
N LEU A 51 0.54 -8.07 17.91
CA LEU A 51 0.08 -8.22 16.52
C LEU A 51 -1.18 -9.09 16.43
N ALA A 52 -1.22 -10.22 17.15
CA ALA A 52 -2.37 -11.13 17.17
C ALA A 52 -3.63 -10.45 17.74
N GLU A 53 -3.50 -9.70 18.83
CA GLU A 53 -4.58 -8.90 19.41
C GLU A 53 -5.07 -7.77 18.48
N SER A 54 -4.24 -7.40 17.48
CA SER A 54 -4.47 -6.27 16.56
C SER A 54 -4.69 -6.73 15.10
N ALA A 55 -5.26 -7.91 14.89
CA ALA A 55 -5.32 -8.57 13.58
C ALA A 55 -5.89 -7.69 12.44
N ASP A 56 -6.99 -6.97 12.67
CA ASP A 56 -7.61 -6.11 11.65
C ASP A 56 -6.65 -5.00 11.20
N LEU A 57 -5.98 -4.37 12.17
CA LEU A 57 -5.02 -3.31 11.92
C LEU A 57 -3.78 -3.83 11.19
N VAL A 58 -3.34 -5.05 11.49
CA VAL A 58 -2.25 -5.71 10.78
C VAL A 58 -2.62 -5.93 9.30
N THR A 59 -3.80 -6.49 9.05
CA THR A 59 -4.33 -6.70 7.70
C THR A 59 -4.37 -5.39 6.91
N GLU A 60 -4.87 -4.32 7.54
CA GLU A 60 -4.97 -3.01 6.91
C GLU A 60 -3.58 -2.44 6.54
N LEU A 61 -2.64 -2.45 7.50
CA LEU A 61 -1.29 -1.91 7.31
C LEU A 61 -0.50 -2.69 6.25
N GLN A 62 -0.61 -4.02 6.25
CA GLN A 62 0.00 -4.85 5.22
C GLN A 62 -0.61 -4.59 3.84
N GLY A 63 -1.94 -4.44 3.76
CA GLY A 63 -2.62 -4.07 2.53
C GLY A 63 -2.14 -2.73 1.97
N ARG A 64 -1.95 -1.72 2.84
CA ARG A 64 -1.37 -0.42 2.46
C ARG A 64 0.07 -0.57 1.94
N SER A 65 0.91 -1.38 2.60
CA SER A 65 2.29 -1.62 2.14
C SER A 65 2.32 -2.27 0.76
N ARG A 66 1.54 -3.34 0.56
CA ARG A 66 1.45 -4.05 -0.73
C ARG A 66 1.01 -3.14 -1.86
N ARG A 67 0.01 -2.28 -1.64
CA ARG A 67 -0.44 -1.29 -2.64
C ARG A 67 0.68 -0.31 -2.99
N ARG A 68 1.37 0.23 -1.99
CA ARG A 68 2.49 1.15 -2.21
C ARG A 68 3.65 0.50 -2.95
N GLU A 69 4.03 -0.72 -2.56
CA GLU A 69 5.06 -1.50 -3.26
C GLU A 69 4.64 -1.81 -4.69
N GLY A 70 3.38 -2.17 -4.93
CA GLY A 70 2.86 -2.41 -6.27
C GLY A 70 2.91 -1.17 -7.15
N LEU A 71 2.57 0.01 -6.61
CA LEU A 71 2.71 1.28 -7.33
C LEU A 71 4.17 1.63 -7.59
N LYS A 72 5.07 1.37 -6.64
CA LYS A 72 6.51 1.59 -6.83
C LYS A 72 7.06 0.71 -7.94
N ARG A 73 6.79 -0.60 -7.90
CA ARG A 73 7.20 -1.55 -8.96
C ARG A 73 6.66 -1.18 -10.33
N ARG A 74 5.45 -0.63 -10.42
CA ARG A 74 4.87 -0.16 -11.68
C ARG A 74 5.54 1.11 -12.23
N GLN A 75 6.21 1.88 -11.37
CA GLN A 75 6.97 3.07 -11.77
C GLN A 75 8.43 2.76 -12.07
N GLU A 76 8.93 1.60 -11.68
CA GLU A 76 10.30 1.18 -12.00
C GLU A 76 10.38 0.91 -13.50
N GLU A 77 11.18 1.72 -14.20
CA GLU A 77 11.50 1.50 -15.60
C GLU A 77 12.46 0.32 -15.71
N VAL A 78 12.15 -0.59 -16.63
CA VAL A 78 12.97 -1.76 -16.93
C VAL A 78 13.41 -1.63 -18.39
N CYS A 79 14.71 -1.52 -18.58
CA CYS A 79 15.34 -1.49 -19.90
C CYS A 79 15.99 -2.84 -20.14
N ASP A 80 15.55 -3.53 -21.18
CA ASP A 80 16.21 -4.74 -21.65
C ASP A 80 17.61 -4.39 -22.19
N ASP A 81 18.58 -5.29 -21.99
CA ASP A 81 19.87 -5.16 -22.65
C ASP A 81 19.72 -5.22 -24.19
N PRO A 82 20.61 -4.58 -24.97
CA PRO A 82 20.42 -4.43 -26.42
C PRO A 82 20.21 -5.74 -27.18
N GLU A 83 20.87 -6.80 -26.75
CA GLU A 83 20.82 -8.11 -27.40
C GLU A 83 19.53 -8.86 -27.05
N GLU A 84 19.04 -8.72 -25.82
CA GLU A 84 17.73 -9.23 -25.41
C GLU A 84 16.60 -8.50 -26.16
N LEU A 85 16.67 -7.17 -26.25
CA LEU A 85 15.71 -6.37 -26.99
C LEU A 85 15.67 -6.76 -28.47
N ARG A 86 16.83 -6.94 -29.10
CA ARG A 86 16.90 -7.42 -30.50
C ARG A 86 16.24 -8.78 -30.68
N GLY A 87 16.49 -9.73 -29.78
CA GLY A 87 15.85 -11.04 -29.81
C GLY A 87 14.33 -10.95 -29.71
N LYS A 88 13.82 -10.21 -28.72
CA LYS A 88 12.37 -10.00 -28.50
C LYS A 88 11.70 -9.33 -29.70
N VAL A 89 12.34 -8.34 -30.32
CA VAL A 89 11.82 -7.65 -31.51
C VAL A 89 11.76 -8.58 -32.72
N GLN A 90 12.75 -9.46 -32.92
CA GLN A 90 12.73 -10.45 -34.01
C GLN A 90 11.60 -11.48 -33.83
N GLU A 91 11.37 -11.92 -32.59
CA GLU A 91 10.25 -12.80 -32.24
C GLU A 91 8.91 -12.12 -32.51
N LEU A 92 8.74 -10.88 -32.06
CA LEU A 92 7.54 -10.08 -32.32
C LEU A 92 7.29 -9.90 -33.84
N ALA A 93 8.33 -9.58 -34.62
CA ALA A 93 8.21 -9.43 -36.06
C ALA A 93 7.75 -10.73 -36.74
N SER A 94 8.24 -11.88 -36.27
CA SER A 94 7.83 -13.19 -36.76
C SER A 94 6.38 -13.51 -36.38
N ALA A 95 5.97 -13.20 -35.14
CA ALA A 95 4.59 -13.38 -34.69
C ALA A 95 3.61 -12.51 -35.50
N VAL A 96 3.95 -11.24 -35.74
CA VAL A 96 3.15 -10.33 -36.56
C VAL A 96 3.01 -10.84 -38.00
N ARG A 97 4.11 -11.27 -38.63
CA ARG A 97 4.08 -11.81 -40.00
C ARG A 97 3.18 -13.03 -40.14
N ASN A 98 3.12 -13.88 -39.11
CA ASN A 98 2.38 -15.13 -39.13
C ASN A 98 0.93 -14.99 -38.62
N ALA A 99 0.54 -13.84 -38.08
CA ALA A 99 -0.78 -13.62 -37.52
C ALA A 99 -1.84 -13.47 -38.63
N LYS A 100 -2.95 -14.21 -38.52
CA LYS A 100 -4.12 -14.03 -39.39
C LYS A 100 -4.85 -12.70 -39.13
N TYR A 101 -4.88 -12.29 -37.86
CA TYR A 101 -5.46 -11.05 -37.39
C TYR A 101 -4.59 -10.48 -36.27
N LEU A 102 -4.37 -9.17 -36.28
CA LEU A 102 -3.59 -8.45 -35.27
C LEU A 102 -4.48 -7.46 -34.53
N VAL A 103 -4.46 -7.50 -33.21
CA VAL A 103 -5.10 -6.51 -32.34
C VAL A 103 -4.01 -5.86 -31.49
N VAL A 104 -3.95 -4.52 -31.51
CA VAL A 104 -2.96 -3.75 -30.76
C VAL A 104 -3.68 -2.93 -29.69
N TYR A 105 -3.29 -3.11 -28.43
CA TYR A 105 -3.78 -2.29 -27.32
C TYR A 105 -2.78 -1.18 -27.05
N THR A 106 -3.23 0.07 -27.18
CA THR A 106 -2.41 1.25 -26.93
C THR A 106 -2.86 1.96 -25.66
N GLY A 107 -1.94 2.71 -25.05
CA GLY A 107 -2.19 3.53 -23.87
C GLY A 107 -1.37 4.81 -23.91
N ALA A 108 -1.34 5.57 -22.82
CA ALA A 108 -0.67 6.87 -22.80
C ALA A 108 0.83 6.82 -23.15
N GLY A 109 1.53 5.70 -22.87
CA GLY A 109 2.97 5.56 -23.08
C GLY A 109 3.45 5.68 -24.53
N ILE A 110 2.59 5.48 -25.54
CA ILE A 110 2.97 5.73 -26.94
C ILE A 110 2.92 7.21 -27.32
N SER A 111 2.30 8.05 -26.50
CA SER A 111 2.15 9.49 -26.72
C SER A 111 3.13 10.33 -25.90
N THR A 112 3.99 9.70 -25.09
CA THR A 112 4.98 10.36 -24.23
C THR A 112 6.35 10.48 -24.87
N VAL A 113 6.54 10.06 -26.12
CA VAL A 113 7.81 10.20 -26.84
C VAL A 113 8.25 11.67 -26.89
N GLU A 114 9.34 11.98 -26.20
CA GLU A 114 10.09 13.23 -26.42
C GLU A 114 10.87 13.09 -27.73
N ARG A 115 10.81 14.12 -28.57
CA ARG A 115 11.70 14.22 -29.73
C ARG A 115 13.06 14.69 -29.21
N GLU A 116 14.10 13.91 -29.47
CA GLU A 116 15.48 14.41 -29.46
C GLU A 116 15.71 15.38 -30.63
#